data_AF-A0A9D7WGT3-F1
#
_entry.id   AF-A0A9D7WGT3-F1
#
_cell.length_a   1.000
_cell.length_b   1.000
_cell.length_c   1.000
_cell.angle_alpha   90.00
_cell.angle_beta   90.00
_cell.angle_gamma   90.00
#
_symmetry.space_group_name_H-M   'P 1'
#
loop_
_entity.id
_entity.type
_entity.pdbx_description
1 polymer ?
#
loop_
_entity_poly.entity_id
_entity_poly.type
_entity_poly.pdbx_seq_one_letter_code
_entity_poly.pdbx_strand_id
1 'polypeptide(L)'
;MFIVSNGEAMAQDAASSLASNMAGLGAGLPALISSNAADGSTSYSLSLQILALMTAMTVLPSLVLGMTSFTRIIIVLSILRQAMGTQQTPPNQVLIAIALFLTFFIMSPTLTNIYETAAEPYLSGNVSAESAL
;
A
#
# COMPACT_ATOMS: atom_id res chain seq x y z
N MET A 1 -34.31 -30.02 -42.61
CA MET A 1 -33.64 -28.70 -42.76
C MET A 1 -33.99 -27.76 -41.59
N PHE A 2 -33.96 -28.21 -40.32
CA PHE A 2 -34.36 -27.37 -39.17
C PHE A 2 -33.54 -27.61 -37.87
N ILE A 3 -32.42 -28.34 -37.92
CA ILE A 3 -31.64 -28.73 -36.72
C ILE A 3 -30.22 -28.10 -36.70
N VAL A 4 -29.96 -27.08 -37.53
CA VAL A 4 -28.64 -26.40 -37.54
C VAL A 4 -28.70 -24.94 -37.08
N SER A 5 -29.89 -24.35 -36.87
CA SER A 5 -30.00 -22.90 -36.57
C SER A 5 -29.82 -22.52 -35.08
N ASN A 6 -29.93 -23.46 -34.13
CA ASN A 6 -29.93 -23.12 -32.68
C ASN A 6 -28.55 -23.23 -32.01
N GLY A 7 -27.56 -23.87 -32.62
CA GLY A 7 -26.20 -23.95 -32.07
C GLY A 7 -25.40 -22.65 -32.25
N GLU A 8 -25.66 -21.93 -33.34
CA GLU A 8 -25.00 -20.66 -33.65
C GLU A 8 -25.55 -19.51 -32.77
N ALA A 9 -26.83 -19.59 -32.38
CA ALA A 9 -27.48 -18.58 -31.53
C ALA A 9 -26.90 -18.51 -30.10
N MET A 10 -26.49 -19.64 -29.50
CA MET A 10 -25.90 -19.67 -28.15
C MET A 10 -24.43 -19.22 -28.13
N ALA A 11 -23.69 -19.45 -29.22
CA ALA A 11 -22.31 -18.98 -29.36
C ALA A 11 -22.22 -17.46 -29.54
N GLN A 12 -23.22 -16.87 -30.21
CA GLN A 12 -23.30 -15.41 -30.44
C GLN A 12 -23.56 -14.62 -29.14
N ASP A 13 -24.34 -15.19 -28.21
CA ASP A 13 -24.67 -14.55 -26.92
C ASP A 13 -23.56 -14.71 -25.86
N ALA A 14 -22.81 -15.82 -25.92
CA ALA A 14 -21.56 -15.96 -25.18
C ALA A 14 -20.50 -14.96 -25.69
N ALA A 15 -20.40 -14.77 -27.01
CA ALA A 15 -19.47 -13.82 -27.61
C ALA A 15 -19.83 -12.36 -27.28
N SER A 16 -21.11 -12.00 -27.24
CA SER A 16 -21.60 -10.66 -26.89
C SER A 16 -21.39 -10.33 -25.40
N SER A 17 -21.56 -11.31 -24.50
CA SER A 17 -21.30 -11.17 -23.05
C SER A 17 -19.80 -11.12 -22.73
N LEU A 18 -18.97 -11.88 -23.44
CA LEU A 18 -17.50 -11.77 -23.36
C LEU A 18 -17.00 -10.43 -23.93
N ALA A 19 -17.60 -9.95 -25.03
CA ALA A 19 -17.27 -8.66 -25.64
C ALA A 19 -17.69 -7.47 -24.77
N SER A 20 -18.85 -7.54 -24.08
CA SER A 20 -19.28 -6.50 -23.14
C SER A 20 -18.44 -6.47 -21.85
N ASN A 21 -18.01 -7.64 -21.35
CA ASN A 21 -17.04 -7.72 -20.25
C ASN A 21 -15.64 -7.18 -20.65
N MET A 22 -15.21 -7.36 -21.90
CA MET A 22 -13.98 -6.72 -22.42
C MET A 22 -14.17 -5.24 -22.75
N ALA A 23 -15.36 -4.81 -23.14
CA ALA A 23 -15.68 -3.40 -23.37
C ALA A 23 -15.60 -2.58 -22.07
N GLY A 24 -15.84 -3.21 -20.91
CA GLY A 24 -15.57 -2.64 -19.59
C GLY A 24 -14.09 -2.43 -19.27
N LEU A 25 -13.17 -3.12 -19.97
CA LEU A 25 -11.72 -2.88 -19.90
C LEU A 25 -11.23 -1.84 -20.93
N GLY A 26 -12.01 -1.54 -21.97
CA GLY A 26 -11.67 -0.59 -23.05
C GLY A 26 -12.11 0.86 -22.79
N ALA A 27 -13.01 1.08 -21.83
CA ALA A 27 -13.26 2.41 -21.27
C ALA A 27 -12.05 2.80 -20.40
N GLY A 28 -11.03 3.36 -21.06
CA GLY A 28 -9.74 3.72 -20.48
C GLY A 28 -9.88 4.32 -19.09
N LEU A 29 -9.05 3.82 -18.16
CA LEU A 29 -8.96 4.27 -16.77
C LEU A 29 -9.26 5.78 -16.68
N PRO A 30 -10.41 6.18 -16.11
CA PRO A 30 -10.74 7.59 -15.85
C PRO A 30 -9.73 8.28 -14.92
N ALA A 31 -8.79 7.51 -14.37
CA ALA A 31 -7.65 7.96 -13.58
C ALA A 31 -6.51 8.59 -14.40
N LEU A 32 -6.41 8.33 -15.72
CA LEU A 32 -5.29 8.78 -16.56
C LEU A 32 -5.63 9.95 -17.49
N ILE A 33 -6.87 10.45 -17.49
CA ILE A 33 -7.24 11.62 -18.29
C ILE A 33 -6.84 12.88 -17.54
N SER A 34 -5.61 13.35 -17.79
CA SER A 34 -5.17 14.71 -17.48
C SER A 34 -6.05 15.70 -18.26
N SER A 35 -7.01 16.34 -17.59
CA SER A 35 -7.60 17.57 -18.10
C SER A 35 -6.62 18.70 -17.83
N ASN A 36 -5.89 19.15 -18.87
CA ASN A 36 -5.07 20.35 -18.79
C ASN A 36 -5.99 21.55 -18.49
N ALA A 37 -5.97 22.06 -17.26
CA ALA A 37 -6.51 23.38 -16.98
C ALA A 37 -5.58 24.41 -17.64
N ALA A 38 -6.15 25.48 -18.20
CA ALA A 38 -5.46 26.47 -19.05
C ALA A 38 -4.36 27.33 -18.35
N ASP A 39 -3.90 26.92 -17.17
CA ASP A 39 -2.94 27.61 -16.30
C ASP A 39 -1.74 26.72 -15.91
N GLY A 40 -1.47 25.65 -16.65
CA GLY A 40 -0.32 24.76 -16.39
C GLY A 40 -0.39 23.94 -15.10
N SER A 41 -1.52 24.00 -14.37
CA SER A 41 -1.80 23.14 -13.21
C SER A 41 -2.51 21.86 -13.64
N THR A 42 -1.84 20.72 -13.45
CA THR A 42 -2.40 19.39 -13.68
C THR A 42 -3.45 19.10 -12.60
N SER A 43 -4.73 19.31 -12.90
CA SER A 43 -5.83 18.87 -12.02
C SER A 43 -5.97 17.35 -12.11
N TYR A 44 -5.48 16.66 -11.08
CA TYR A 44 -5.69 15.22 -10.93
C TYR A 44 -7.17 14.93 -10.64
N SER A 45 -7.70 13.86 -11.25
CA SER A 45 -9.04 13.36 -10.92
C SER A 45 -9.13 13.02 -9.43
N LEU A 46 -10.26 13.34 -8.78
CA LEU A 46 -10.53 12.99 -7.38
C LEU A 46 -10.28 11.49 -7.13
N SER A 47 -10.59 10.64 -8.10
CA SER A 47 -10.33 9.20 -8.05
C SER A 47 -8.83 8.87 -8.00
N LEU A 48 -7.99 9.59 -8.75
CA LEU A 48 -6.53 9.43 -8.72
C LEU A 48 -5.94 9.93 -7.40
N GLN A 49 -6.46 11.04 -6.86
CA GLN A 49 -6.05 11.56 -5.56
C GLN A 49 -6.37 10.58 -4.42
N ILE A 50 -7.58 10.00 -4.42
CA ILE A 50 -7.97 8.97 -3.45
C ILE A 50 -7.11 7.71 -3.61
N LEU A 51 -6.82 7.29 -4.85
CA LEU A 51 -5.94 6.16 -5.12
C LEU A 51 -4.52 6.40 -4.56
N ALA A 52 -3.97 7.59 -4.79
CA ALA A 52 -2.66 7.97 -4.26
C ALA A 52 -2.64 7.97 -2.73
N LEU A 53 -3.69 8.49 -2.10
CA LEU A 53 -3.84 8.51 -0.64
C LEU A 53 -3.93 7.10 -0.05
N MET A 54 -4.73 6.21 -0.64
CA MET A 54 -4.86 4.82 -0.20
C MET A 54 -3.53 4.06 -0.35
N THR A 55 -2.80 4.32 -1.42
CA THR A 55 -1.47 3.75 -1.65
C THR A 55 -0.49 4.23 -0.59
N ALA A 56 -0.45 5.54 -0.33
CA ALA A 56 0.40 6.11 0.70
C ALA A 56 0.10 5.54 2.09
N MET A 57 -1.18 5.49 2.50
CA MET A 57 -1.60 4.94 3.80
C MET A 57 -1.24 3.46 3.98
N THR A 58 -1.24 2.68 2.90
CA THR A 58 -0.90 1.25 2.94
C THR A 58 0.60 1.01 3.04
N VAL A 59 1.41 1.79 2.31
CA VAL A 59 2.87 1.63 2.27
C VAL A 59 3.54 2.24 3.50
N LEU A 60 3.02 3.37 4.00
CA LEU A 60 3.58 4.11 5.13
C LEU A 60 3.88 3.24 6.36
N PRO A 61 2.98 2.37 6.88
CA PRO A 61 3.29 1.54 8.03
C PRO A 61 4.43 0.57 7.77
N SER A 62 4.51 -0.01 6.58
CA SER A 62 5.60 -0.92 6.21
C SER A 62 6.95 -0.21 6.08
N LEU A 63 6.94 1.02 5.58
CA LEU A 63 8.12 1.83 5.36
C LEU A 63 8.72 2.29 6.70
N VAL A 64 7.88 2.74 7.63
CA VAL A 64 8.30 3.10 8.99
C VAL A 64 8.93 1.89 9.69
N LEU A 65 8.29 0.72 9.62
CA LEU A 65 8.86 -0.51 10.20
C LEU A 65 10.19 -0.89 9.53
N GLY A 66 10.29 -0.75 8.20
CA GLY A 66 11.49 -1.02 7.41
C GLY A 66 12.69 -0.15 7.77
N MET A 67 12.46 1.12 8.11
CA MET A 67 13.50 2.08 8.50
C MET A 67 13.98 1.92 9.95
N THR A 68 13.30 1.10 10.77
CA THR A 68 13.62 0.93 12.20
C THR A 68 14.39 -0.36 12.48
N SER A 69 14.73 -0.59 13.75
CA SER A 69 15.29 -1.87 14.21
C SER A 69 14.33 -3.07 14.09
N PHE A 70 13.04 -2.84 13.80
CA PHE A 70 12.02 -3.89 13.69
C PHE A 70 12.45 -5.02 12.73
N THR A 71 12.91 -4.66 11.52
CA THR A 71 13.33 -5.63 10.48
C THR A 71 14.45 -6.56 10.97
N ARG A 72 15.45 -6.01 11.67
CA ARG A 72 16.55 -6.83 12.22
C ARG A 72 16.04 -7.78 13.31
N ILE A 73 15.19 -7.29 14.21
CA ILE A 73 14.65 -8.07 15.33
C ILE A 73 13.78 -9.22 14.81
N ILE A 74 12.84 -8.95 13.89
CA ILE A 74 11.93 -9.98 13.37
C ILE A 74 12.68 -11.07 12.57
N ILE A 75 13.71 -10.71 11.80
CA ILE A 75 14.53 -11.68 11.06
C ILE A 75 15.26 -12.59 12.04
N VAL A 76 15.93 -12.03 13.06
CA VAL A 76 16.65 -12.84 14.06
C VAL A 76 15.69 -13.77 14.80
N LEU A 77 14.56 -13.26 15.28
CA LEU A 77 13.56 -14.08 15.96
C LEU A 77 12.96 -15.17 15.05
N SER A 78 12.77 -14.89 13.76
CA SER A 78 12.28 -15.86 12.78
C SER A 78 13.30 -16.98 12.52
N ILE A 79 14.59 -16.64 12.43
CA ILE A 79 15.67 -17.61 12.30
C ILE A 79 15.77 -18.48 13.56
N LEU A 80 15.68 -17.87 14.75
CA LEU A 80 15.65 -18.60 16.02
C LEU A 80 14.47 -19.58 16.08
N ARG A 81 13.29 -19.17 15.59
CA ARG A 81 12.12 -20.06 15.50
C ARG A 81 12.41 -21.30 14.65
N GLN A 82 13.06 -21.14 13.50
CA GLN A 82 13.43 -22.28 12.65
C GLN A 82 14.48 -23.16 13.31
N ALA A 83 15.45 -22.54 14.00
CA ALA A 83 16.52 -23.25 14.69
C ALA A 83 16.02 -24.12 15.86
N MET A 84 14.90 -23.76 16.49
CA MET A 84 14.32 -24.55 17.58
C MET A 84 13.67 -25.87 17.13
N GLY A 85 13.50 -26.11 15.82
CA GLY A 85 13.03 -27.41 15.28
C GLY A 85 11.63 -27.85 15.73
N THR A 86 10.91 -27.03 16.49
CA THR A 86 9.55 -27.32 16.97
C THR A 86 8.51 -26.80 15.98
N GLN A 87 7.41 -27.55 15.82
CA GLN A 87 6.34 -27.15 14.92
C GLN A 87 5.59 -25.94 15.49
N GLN A 88 5.71 -24.80 14.78
CA GLN A 88 4.83 -23.63 14.85
C GLN A 88 4.78 -22.85 16.18
N THR A 89 5.52 -23.26 17.21
CA THR A 89 5.68 -22.46 18.43
C THR A 89 6.97 -21.64 18.30
N PRO A 90 6.94 -20.30 18.37
CA PRO A 90 5.80 -19.38 18.56
C PRO A 90 5.10 -18.96 17.25
N PRO A 91 3.79 -18.60 17.29
CA PRO A 91 3.04 -18.15 16.12
C PRO A 91 3.53 -16.79 15.61
N ASN A 92 3.35 -16.52 14.31
CA ASN A 92 3.86 -15.31 13.65
C ASN A 92 3.38 -14.00 14.34
N GLN A 93 2.12 -13.97 14.77
CA GLN A 93 1.55 -12.81 15.47
C GLN A 93 2.27 -12.50 16.79
N VAL A 94 2.68 -13.52 17.54
CA VAL A 94 3.42 -13.33 18.79
C VAL A 94 4.82 -12.80 18.52
N LEU A 95 5.50 -13.29 17.48
CA LEU A 95 6.81 -12.77 17.08
C LEU A 95 6.74 -11.29 16.68
N ILE A 96 5.71 -10.91 15.91
CA ILE A 96 5.47 -9.52 15.52
C ILE A 96 5.22 -8.64 16.73
N ALA A 97 4.40 -9.09 17.70
CA ALA A 97 4.13 -8.35 18.92
C ALA A 97 5.41 -8.12 19.74
N ILE A 98 6.19 -9.18 19.98
CA ILE A 98 7.47 -9.08 20.72
C ILE A 98 8.44 -8.15 19.98
N ALA A 99 8.53 -8.26 18.65
CA ALA A 99 9.39 -7.41 17.85
C ALA A 99 8.99 -5.93 17.93
N LEU A 100 7.69 -5.61 17.91
CA LEU A 100 7.21 -4.23 18.06
C LEU A 100 7.53 -3.64 19.43
N PHE A 101 7.30 -4.39 20.51
CA PHE A 101 7.64 -3.92 21.86
C PHE A 101 9.14 -3.66 22.04
N LEU A 102 9.98 -4.58 21.57
CA LEU A 102 11.44 -4.39 21.61
C LEU A 102 11.89 -3.24 20.72
N THR A 103 11.21 -3.01 19.58
CA THR A 103 11.50 -1.88 18.70
C THR A 103 11.24 -0.56 19.43
N PHE A 104 10.09 -0.37 20.07
CA PHE A 104 9.83 0.86 20.82
C PHE A 104 10.82 1.08 21.97
N PHE A 105 11.20 0.01 22.67
CA PHE A 105 12.21 0.09 23.72
C PHE A 105 13.57 0.56 23.19
N ILE A 106 14.04 -0.02 22.08
CA ILE A 106 15.35 0.30 21.48
C ILE A 106 15.33 1.67 20.77
N MET A 107 14.19 2.06 20.18
CA MET A 107 14.04 3.31 19.42
C MET A 107 13.62 4.51 20.25
N SER A 108 13.39 4.36 21.56
CA SER A 108 13.08 5.47 22.47
C SER A 108 13.96 6.73 22.24
N PRO A 109 15.31 6.65 22.17
CA PRO A 109 16.14 7.84 21.95
C PRO A 109 15.97 8.44 20.55
N THR A 110 15.76 7.62 19.52
CA THR A 110 15.56 8.12 18.15
C THR A 110 14.22 8.86 18.04
N LEU A 111 13.18 8.35 18.69
CA LEU A 111 11.87 9.01 18.76
C LEU A 111 11.96 10.37 19.48
N THR A 112 12.71 10.46 20.58
CA THR A 112 12.96 11.72 21.28
C THR A 112 13.71 12.72 20.41
N ASN A 113 14.79 12.30 19.73
CA ASN A 113 15.54 13.19 18.84
C ASN A 113 14.64 13.73 17.71
N ILE A 114 13.85 12.88 17.05
CA ILE A 114 12.92 13.31 15.98
C ILE A 114 11.87 14.31 16.52
N TYR A 115 11.40 14.10 17.76
CA TYR A 115 10.44 15.01 18.37
C TYR A 115 11.05 16.41 18.57
N GLU A 116 12.27 16.49 19.10
CA GLU A 116 12.97 17.76 19.35
C GLU A 116 13.45 18.45 18.06
N THR A 117 13.92 17.68 17.06
CA THR A 117 14.53 18.27 15.86
C THR A 117 13.56 18.54 14.72
N ALA A 118 12.43 17.82 14.66
CA ALA A 118 11.48 17.94 13.54
C ALA A 118 10.08 18.30 14.02
N ALA A 119 9.52 17.59 15.01
CA ALA A 119 8.13 17.79 15.41
C ALA A 119 7.90 19.13 16.12
N GLU A 120 8.71 19.46 17.13
CA GLU A 120 8.63 20.73 17.86
C GLU A 120 8.83 21.97 16.97
N PRO A 121 9.87 22.03 16.11
CA PRO A 121 10.07 23.20 15.25
C PRO A 121 9.00 23.33 14.16
N TYR A 122 8.43 22.23 13.67
CA TYR A 122 7.30 22.26 12.73
C TYR A 122 6.04 22.82 13.38
N LEU A 123 5.71 22.38 14.60
CA LEU A 123 4.53 22.85 15.35
C LEU A 123 4.65 24.31 15.79
N SER A 124 5.87 24.76 16.09
CA SER A 124 6.16 26.16 16.44
C SER A 124 6.29 27.09 15.24
N GLY A 125 6.16 26.57 14.00
CA GLY A 125 6.21 27.35 12.76
C GLY A 125 7.61 27.85 12.38
N ASN A 126 8.66 27.31 13.01
CA ASN A 126 10.05 27.75 12.81
C ASN A 126 10.73 27.10 11.59
N VAL A 127 10.19 25.98 11.07
CA VAL A 127 10.69 25.29 9.87
C VAL A 127 9.55 24.91 8.93
N SER A 128 9.79 25.01 7.61
CA SER A 128 8.84 24.52 6.61
C SER A 128 8.83 22.99 6.59
N ALA A 129 7.73 22.40 6.08
CA ALA A 129 7.60 20.95 5.96
C ALA A 129 8.76 20.33 5.16
N GLU A 130 9.34 21.04 4.19
CA GLU A 130 10.49 20.56 3.42
C GLU A 130 11.81 20.52 4.20
N SER A 131 11.98 21.31 5.27
CA SER A 131 13.18 21.25 6.14
C SER A 131 13.05 20.27 7.30
N ALA A 132 11.84 19.80 7.60
CA ALA A 132 11.58 18.88 8.71
C ALA A 132 11.54 17.39 8.29
N LEU A 133 11.45 17.11 6.98
CA LEU A 133 11.44 15.76 6.38
C LEU A 133 12.86 15.25 6.13
#